data_AF-A0A7C5WV95-F1
#
_entry.id   AF-A0A7C5WV95-F1
#
_cell.length_a   1.000
_cell.length_b   1.000
_cell.length_c   1.000
_cell.angle_alpha   90.00
_cell.angle_beta   90.00
_cell.angle_gamma   90.00
#
_symmetry.space_group_name_H-M   'P 1'
#
loop_
_entity.id
_entity.type
_entity.pdbx_description
1 polymer ?
#
loop_
_entity_poly.entity_id
_entity_poly.type
_entity_poly.pdbx_seq_one_letter_code
_entity_poly.pdbx_strand_id
1 'polypeptide(L)'
;MFNQNGLSLDQAPPISVVFRFFFAGALFGILSGIFILLFQNEVFQVHTPASITLTHTLTLGVMLSFMFAALFQMLPVIAGVTLHSPV
;
A
#
# COMPACT_ATOMS: atom_id res chain seq x y z
N MET A 1 25.04 9.94 19.23
CA MET A 1 24.17 9.79 18.04
C MET A 1 23.85 8.31 17.91
N PHE A 2 22.59 7.92 17.77
CA PHE A 2 22.24 6.50 17.59
C PHE A 2 23.00 5.94 16.38
N ASN A 3 23.56 4.73 16.50
CA ASN A 3 24.27 4.08 15.40
C ASN A 3 23.24 3.64 14.35
N GLN A 4 22.97 4.50 13.36
CA GLN A 4 21.91 4.31 12.36
C GLN A 4 22.27 3.31 11.25
N ASN A 5 23.23 2.39 11.45
CA ASN A 5 23.62 1.31 10.50
C ASN A 5 23.70 1.73 9.01
N GLY A 6 24.05 2.99 8.70
CA GLY A 6 24.11 3.51 7.32
C GLY A 6 22.79 4.00 6.73
N LEU A 7 21.70 4.07 7.50
CA LEU A 7 20.43 4.66 7.09
C LEU A 7 20.47 6.18 7.19
N SER A 8 20.00 6.85 6.15
CA SER A 8 19.92 8.32 6.10
C SER A 8 18.53 8.78 6.51
N LEU A 9 18.19 8.70 7.81
CA LEU A 9 16.84 9.01 8.31
C LEU A 9 16.39 10.44 8.00
N ASP A 10 17.34 11.38 7.88
CA ASP A 10 17.06 12.77 7.50
C ASP A 10 16.56 12.92 6.06
N GLN A 11 16.69 11.88 5.24
CA GLN A 11 16.22 11.81 3.85
C GLN A 11 14.81 11.20 3.73
N ALA A 12 14.15 10.91 4.87
CA ALA A 12 12.81 10.37 4.88
C ALA A 12 11.83 11.30 4.14
N PRO A 13 10.91 10.75 3.32
CA PRO A 13 9.95 11.57 2.59
C PRO A 13 8.98 12.25 3.56
N PRO A 14 8.30 13.32 3.13
CA PRO A 14 7.17 13.87 3.89
C PRO A 14 6.13 12.79 4.17
N ILE A 15 5.57 12.82 5.39
CA ILE A 15 4.61 11.82 5.85
C ILE A 15 3.36 11.74 4.94
N SER A 16 3.00 12.84 4.29
CA SER A 16 1.90 12.93 3.34
C SER A 16 2.06 12.01 2.12
N VAL A 17 3.29 11.77 1.66
CA VAL A 17 3.57 10.86 0.53
C VAL A 17 3.16 9.45 0.90
N VAL A 18 3.63 8.98 2.05
CA VAL A 18 3.42 7.63 2.54
C VAL A 18 1.96 7.41 2.97
N PHE A 19 1.36 8.39 3.66
CA PHE A 19 -0.01 8.28 4.16
C PHE A 19 -1.07 8.20 3.05
N ARG A 20 -0.85 8.84 1.89
CA ARG A 20 -1.79 8.73 0.75
C ARG A 20 -1.98 7.27 0.33
N PHE A 21 -0.89 6.50 0.30
CA PHE A 21 -0.93 5.09 -0.06
C PHE A 21 -1.53 4.22 1.06
N PHE A 22 -1.20 4.49 2.33
CA PHE A 22 -1.86 3.80 3.44
C PHE A 22 -3.37 4.05 3.47
N PHE A 23 -3.78 5.29 3.22
CA PHE A 23 -5.19 5.65 3.15
C PHE A 23 -5.90 4.93 1.99
N ALA A 24 -5.29 4.91 0.79
CA ALA A 24 -5.82 4.15 -0.34
C ALA A 24 -5.95 2.66 -0.03
N GLY A 25 -4.92 2.04 0.56
CA GLY A 25 -4.96 0.63 0.94
C GLY A 25 -6.05 0.32 1.97
N ALA A 26 -6.28 1.22 2.93
CA ALA A 26 -7.38 1.10 3.89
C ALA A 26 -8.76 1.19 3.21
N LEU A 27 -8.95 2.11 2.26
CA LEU A 27 -10.19 2.21 1.49
C LEU A 27 -10.45 0.96 0.66
N PHE A 28 -9.42 0.41 0.01
CA PHE A 28 -9.56 -0.87 -0.71
C PHE A 28 -9.83 -2.05 0.23
N GLY A 29 -9.32 -2.01 1.47
CA GLY A 29 -9.64 -3.01 2.48
C GLY A 29 -11.12 -2.97 2.87
N ILE A 30 -11.68 -1.78 3.06
CA ILE A 30 -13.12 -1.59 3.29
C ILE A 30 -13.92 -2.08 2.08
N LEU A 31 -13.50 -1.72 0.86
CA LEU A 31 -14.16 -2.14 -0.38
C LEU A 31 -14.16 -3.66 -0.53
N SER A 32 -13.07 -4.33 -0.18
CA SER A 32 -12.97 -5.79 -0.16
C SER A 32 -14.00 -6.41 0.79
N GLY A 33 -14.16 -5.86 1.99
CA GLY A 33 -15.20 -6.27 2.94
C GLY A 33 -16.62 -6.09 2.38
N ILE A 34 -16.88 -4.97 1.69
CA ILE A 34 -18.16 -4.73 1.02
C ILE A 34 -18.41 -5.78 -0.06
N PHE A 35 -17.43 -6.12 -0.90
CA PHE A 35 -17.57 -7.16 -1.91
C PHE A 35 -17.83 -8.54 -1.32
N ILE A 36 -17.20 -8.88 -0.19
CA ILE A 36 -17.48 -10.14 0.52
C ILE A 36 -18.94 -10.18 1.00
N LEU A 37 -19.47 -9.07 1.51
CA LEU A 37 -20.87 -9.00 1.96
C LEU A 37 -21.87 -9.09 0.80
N LEU A 38 -21.56 -8.49 -0.35
CA LEU A 38 -22.44 -8.46 -1.52
C LEU A 38 -22.43 -9.78 -2.30
N PHE A 39 -21.24 -10.33 -2.58
CA PHE A 39 -21.09 -11.53 -3.42
C PHE A 39 -21.10 -12.83 -2.61
N GLN A 40 -20.97 -12.75 -1.28
CA GLN A 40 -21.08 -13.88 -0.36
C GLN A 40 -20.21 -15.06 -0.79
N ASN A 41 -20.81 -16.23 -1.04
CA ASN A 41 -20.07 -17.45 -1.35
C ASN A 41 -19.50 -17.47 -2.78
N GLU A 42 -19.93 -16.55 -3.66
CA GLU A 42 -19.41 -16.48 -5.04
C GLU A 42 -17.95 -16.06 -5.09
N VAL A 43 -17.45 -15.33 -4.08
CA VAL A 43 -16.04 -14.89 -4.03
C VAL A 43 -15.07 -16.06 -3.88
N PHE A 44 -15.54 -17.20 -3.36
CA PHE A 44 -14.73 -18.41 -3.20
C PHE A 44 -14.78 -19.33 -4.42
N GLN A 45 -15.60 -19.00 -5.42
CA GLN A 45 -15.67 -19.75 -6.67
C GLN A 45 -14.70 -19.14 -7.69
N VAL A 46 -13.56 -19.79 -7.91
CA VAL A 46 -12.43 -19.30 -8.72
C VAL A 46 -12.79 -18.82 -10.13
N HIS A 47 -13.89 -19.33 -10.71
CA HIS A 47 -14.31 -19.02 -12.07
C HIS A 47 -15.33 -17.88 -12.17
N THR A 48 -15.75 -17.29 -11.05
CA THR A 48 -16.72 -16.20 -11.07
C THR A 48 -16.04 -14.85 -11.25
N PRO A 49 -16.71 -13.87 -11.89
CA PRO A 49 -16.24 -12.49 -11.89
C PRO A 49 -16.04 -11.94 -10.47
N ALA A 50 -16.85 -12.37 -9.49
CA ALA A 50 -16.74 -11.96 -8.10
C ALA A 50 -15.38 -12.32 -7.47
N SER A 51 -14.89 -13.54 -7.69
CA SER A 51 -13.57 -13.96 -7.17
C SER A 51 -12.43 -13.17 -7.81
N ILE A 52 -12.53 -12.87 -9.11
CA ILE A 52 -11.56 -12.04 -9.85
C ILE A 52 -11.56 -10.62 -9.30
N THR A 53 -12.73 -10.00 -9.13
CA THR A 53 -12.88 -8.66 -8.55
C THR A 53 -12.27 -8.59 -7.16
N LEU A 54 -12.55 -9.57 -6.29
CA LEU A 54 -11.98 -9.60 -4.94
C LEU A 54 -10.46 -9.76 -4.97
N THR A 55 -9.95 -10.64 -5.82
CA THR A 55 -8.50 -10.88 -5.98
C THR A 55 -7.77 -9.60 -6.40
N HIS A 56 -8.29 -8.86 -7.40
CA HIS A 56 -7.69 -7.61 -7.84
C HIS A 56 -7.80 -6.52 -6.78
N THR A 57 -8.94 -6.45 -6.07
CA THR A 57 -9.14 -5.48 -4.99
C THR A 57 -8.15 -5.69 -3.85
N LEU A 58 -7.88 -6.94 -3.47
CA LEU A 58 -6.91 -7.26 -2.44
C LEU A 58 -5.47 -7.06 -2.92
N THR A 59 -5.10 -7.58 -4.09
CA THR A 59 -3.70 -7.54 -4.56
C THR A 59 -3.30 -6.16 -5.06
N LEU A 60 -4.06 -5.56 -5.99
CA LEU A 60 -3.74 -4.25 -6.56
C LEU A 60 -4.25 -3.10 -5.70
N GLY A 61 -5.39 -3.27 -5.03
CA GLY A 61 -5.95 -2.24 -4.16
C GLY A 61 -5.22 -2.16 -2.83
N VAL A 62 -5.22 -3.25 -2.05
CA VAL A 62 -4.67 -3.25 -0.69
C VAL A 62 -3.15 -3.45 -0.70
N MET A 63 -2.67 -4.58 -1.20
CA MET A 63 -1.26 -4.97 -1.06
C MET A 63 -0.34 -3.99 -1.79
N LEU A 64 -0.62 -3.71 -3.07
CA LEU A 64 0.22 -2.79 -3.86
C LEU A 64 0.26 -1.38 -3.25
N SER A 65 -0.85 -0.87 -2.72
CA SER A 65 -0.86 0.43 -2.03
C SER A 65 0.09 0.42 -0.83
N PHE A 66 -0.01 -0.58 0.06
CA PHE A 66 0.90 -0.67 1.21
C PHE A 66 2.36 -0.93 0.81
N MET A 67 2.60 -1.68 -0.27
CA MET A 67 3.94 -1.86 -0.82
C MET A 67 4.52 -0.53 -1.31
N PHE A 68 3.75 0.29 -2.03
CA PHE A 68 4.20 1.62 -2.41
C PHE A 68 4.47 2.52 -1.20
N ALA A 69 3.60 2.50 -0.18
CA ALA A 69 3.84 3.23 1.06
C ALA A 69 5.21 2.85 1.68
N ALA A 70 5.49 1.56 1.80
CA ALA A 70 6.74 1.05 2.34
C ALA A 70 7.96 1.38 1.45
N LEU A 71 7.82 1.27 0.13
CA LEU A 71 8.87 1.63 -0.83
C LEU A 71 9.22 3.12 -0.71
N PHE A 72 8.23 4.01 -0.70
CA PHE A 72 8.49 5.44 -0.51
C PHE A 72 9.09 5.74 0.86
N GLN A 73 8.66 5.04 1.92
CA GLN A 73 9.21 5.23 3.26
C GLN A 73 10.69 4.84 3.37
N MET A 74 11.12 3.75 2.71
CA MET A 74 12.45 3.17 2.92
C MET A 74 13.46 3.40 1.79
N LEU A 75 13.03 3.50 0.52
CA LEU A 75 13.96 3.71 -0.60
C LEU A 75 14.82 4.99 -0.45
N PRO A 76 14.26 6.17 -0.12
CA PRO A 76 15.04 7.40 0.07
C PRO A 76 16.07 7.28 1.19
N VAL A 77 15.67 6.63 2.30
CA VAL A 77 16.48 6.46 3.51
C VAL A 77 17.66 5.52 3.26
N ILE A 78 17.44 4.44 2.49
CA ILE A 78 18.49 3.47 2.14
C ILE A 78 19.43 4.06 1.08
N ALA A 79 18.90 4.76 0.09
CA ALA A 79 19.69 5.34 -0.99
C ALA A 79 20.39 6.66 -0.59
N GLY A 80 20.00 7.28 0.52
CA GLY A 80 20.57 8.56 0.97
C GLY A 80 20.17 9.75 0.10
N VAL A 81 18.98 9.70 -0.52
CA VAL A 81 18.51 10.74 -1.46
C VAL A 81 17.17 11.33 -1.02
N THR A 82 17.00 12.65 -1.15
CA THR A 82 15.71 13.32 -0.98
C THR A 82 14.85 13.27 -2.24
N LEU A 83 13.53 13.14 -2.07
CA LEU A 83 12.57 13.37 -3.15
C LEU A 83 12.45 14.87 -3.46
N HIS A 84 12.71 15.27 -4.71
CA HIS A 84 12.71 16.69 -5.10
C HIS A 84 11.30 17.30 -5.24
N SER A 85 10.31 16.50 -5.65
CA SER A 85 8.90 16.93 -5.84
C SER A 85 7.92 15.92 -5.24
N PRO A 86 7.78 15.88 -3.90
CA PRO A 86 7.07 14.81 -3.21
C PRO A 86 5.53 14.90 -3.21
N VAL A 87 4.92 15.95 -3.79
CA VAL A 87 3.47 16.22 -3.63
C VAL A 87 2.72 16.45 -4.93
#